data_AF-A0A920AI04-F1
#
_entry.id   AF-A0A920AI04-F1
#
_cell.length_a   1.000
_cell.length_b   1.000
_cell.length_c   1.000
_cell.angle_alpha   90.00
_cell.angle_beta   90.00
_cell.angle_gamma   90.00
#
_symmetry.space_group_name_H-M   'P 1'
#
loop_
_entity.id
_entity.type
_entity.pdbx_description
1 polymer ?
#
loop_
_entity_poly.entity_id
_entity_poly.type
_entity_poly.pdbx_seq_one_letter_code
_entity_poly.pdbx_strand_id
1 'polypeptide(L)'
;MLKVGLTGGIGSGKSTASNYLRTLGAYVFDADKEAKGLIDTNDTVQHELISEFGTDIINIDGQVDKKKLSRVAFQDDDHQERLNAVVHPHVYDLIDAAYKKAMNSDKYNIFIVDAALVYESGLDSHLDYVIVVTAQLKFRMERSLSRNTLTREEILKRMDFQWPEEEKVNASDFVIHNDTSEKDLQSKLKEILNKLI
;
A
#
# COMPACT_ATOMS: atom_id res chain seq x y z
N MET A 1 19.46 4.43 -7.62
CA MET A 1 18.23 3.82 -8.16
C MET A 1 17.08 4.61 -7.57
N LEU A 2 16.13 5.12 -8.35
CA LEU A 2 15.02 5.90 -7.78
C LEU A 2 14.11 5.01 -6.92
N LYS A 3 13.63 5.55 -5.79
CA LYS A 3 12.56 5.01 -4.95
C LYS A 3 11.26 5.72 -5.32
N VAL A 4 10.35 5.01 -5.98
CA VAL A 4 9.10 5.59 -6.49
C VAL A 4 7.90 4.93 -5.82
N GLY A 5 7.00 5.76 -5.26
CA GLY A 5 5.73 5.27 -4.72
C GLY A 5 4.77 4.91 -5.83
N LEU A 6 4.09 3.78 -5.69
CA LEU A 6 2.91 3.45 -6.47
C LEU A 6 1.73 3.37 -5.53
N THR A 7 0.80 4.30 -5.69
CA THR A 7 -0.42 4.36 -4.86
C THR A 7 -1.67 4.49 -5.72
N GLY A 8 -2.82 4.49 -5.06
CA GLY A 8 -4.12 4.55 -5.70
C GLY A 8 -5.20 3.97 -4.81
N GLY A 9 -6.40 4.50 -4.92
CA GLY A 9 -7.50 4.02 -4.09
C GLY A 9 -7.91 2.57 -4.39
N ILE A 10 -8.63 1.95 -3.45
CA ILE A 10 -9.15 0.58 -3.60
C ILE A 10 -9.87 0.38 -4.95
N GLY A 11 -9.50 -0.67 -5.69
CA GLY A 11 -10.08 -0.98 -7.00
C GLY A 11 -9.54 -0.16 -8.18
N SER A 12 -8.55 0.72 -7.98
CA SER A 12 -7.99 1.54 -9.08
C SER A 12 -7.15 0.74 -10.08
N GLY A 13 -6.64 -0.43 -9.70
CA GLY A 13 -5.77 -1.26 -10.54
C GLY A 13 -4.29 -1.24 -10.17
N LYS A 14 -3.93 -0.69 -9.00
CA LYS A 14 -2.57 -0.69 -8.42
C LYS A 14 -1.85 -2.05 -8.54
N SER A 15 -2.49 -3.15 -8.15
CA SER A 15 -1.89 -4.49 -8.24
C SER A 15 -1.59 -4.93 -9.69
N THR A 16 -2.42 -4.53 -10.65
CA THR A 16 -2.14 -4.79 -12.08
C THR A 16 -0.94 -3.97 -12.55
N ALA A 17 -0.88 -2.70 -12.14
CA ALA A 17 0.25 -1.82 -12.44
C ALA A 17 1.57 -2.36 -11.85
N SER A 18 1.55 -2.78 -10.58
CA SER A 18 2.73 -3.27 -9.88
C SER A 18 3.24 -4.58 -10.47
N ASN A 19 2.36 -5.51 -10.85
CA ASN A 19 2.74 -6.72 -11.58
C ASN A 19 3.36 -6.41 -12.94
N TYR A 20 2.81 -5.45 -13.69
CA TYR A 20 3.39 -5.06 -14.97
C TYR A 20 4.77 -4.42 -14.82
N LEU A 21 4.96 -3.53 -13.83
CA LEU A 21 6.26 -2.91 -13.55
C LEU A 21 7.35 -3.95 -13.24
N ARG A 22 7.02 -5.06 -12.56
CA ARG A 22 7.96 -6.17 -12.37
C ARG A 22 8.47 -6.73 -13.69
N THR A 23 7.59 -6.86 -14.70
CA THR A 23 7.97 -7.35 -16.03
C THR A 23 8.86 -6.40 -16.80
N LEU A 24 8.87 -5.11 -16.44
CA LEU A 24 9.74 -4.08 -17.01
C LEU A 24 11.08 -3.93 -16.26
N GLY A 25 11.39 -4.83 -15.32
CA GLY A 25 12.64 -4.81 -14.57
C GLY A 25 12.64 -3.93 -13.31
N ALA A 26 11.46 -3.50 -12.84
CA ALA A 26 11.34 -2.85 -11.55
C ALA A 26 11.43 -3.85 -10.39
N TYR A 27 12.15 -3.50 -9.33
CA TYR A 27 11.94 -4.15 -8.04
C TYR A 27 10.69 -3.54 -7.42
N VAL A 28 9.67 -4.36 -7.15
CA VAL A 28 8.43 -3.89 -6.52
C VAL A 28 8.33 -4.47 -5.11
N PHE A 29 8.36 -3.59 -4.12
CA PHE A 29 8.14 -3.88 -2.71
C PHE A 29 6.66 -3.64 -2.38
N ASP A 30 5.96 -4.68 -1.90
CA ASP A 30 4.54 -4.60 -1.54
C ASP A 30 4.41 -4.30 -0.04
N ALA A 31 4.27 -3.02 0.30
CA ALA A 31 4.24 -2.58 1.69
C ALA A 31 3.01 -3.10 2.44
N ASP A 32 1.86 -3.19 1.76
CA ASP A 32 0.61 -3.69 2.35
C ASP A 32 0.73 -5.17 2.75
N LYS A 33 1.47 -5.97 1.96
CA LYS A 33 1.76 -7.37 2.25
C LYS A 33 2.78 -7.53 3.38
N GLU A 34 3.89 -6.79 3.34
CA GLU A 34 4.94 -6.87 4.35
C GLU A 34 4.44 -6.40 5.72
N ALA A 35 3.61 -5.34 5.77
CA ALA A 35 2.96 -4.89 7.00
C ALA A 35 2.10 -6.00 7.66
N LYS A 36 1.36 -6.77 6.86
CA LYS A 36 0.58 -7.91 7.38
C LYS A 36 1.48 -9.04 7.87
N GLY A 37 2.60 -9.28 7.20
CA GLY A 37 3.58 -10.28 7.60
C GLY A 37 4.32 -9.91 8.89
N LEU A 38 4.57 -8.62 9.12
CA LEU A 38 5.20 -8.11 10.34
C LEU A 38 4.40 -8.47 11.59
N ILE A 39 3.08 -8.32 11.54
CA ILE A 39 2.19 -8.66 12.67
C ILE A 39 2.34 -10.15 13.05
N ASP A 40 2.57 -11.04 12.07
CA ASP A 40 2.70 -12.47 12.34
C ASP A 40 4.12 -12.87 12.78
N THR A 41 5.16 -12.16 12.32
CA THR A 41 6.55 -12.63 12.38
C THR A 41 7.50 -11.80 13.23
N ASN A 42 7.12 -10.57 13.60
CA ASN A 42 7.96 -9.67 14.38
C ASN A 42 7.43 -9.59 15.82
N ASP A 43 8.16 -10.23 16.73
CA ASP A 43 7.82 -10.24 18.16
C ASP A 43 7.76 -8.82 18.74
N THR A 44 8.58 -7.89 18.26
CA THR A 44 8.56 -6.49 18.74
C THR A 44 7.24 -5.82 18.37
N VAL A 45 6.82 -5.94 17.10
CA VAL A 45 5.54 -5.42 16.62
C VAL A 45 4.38 -6.07 17.37
N GLN A 46 4.43 -7.37 17.64
CA GLN A 46 3.37 -8.02 18.43
C GLN A 46 3.28 -7.45 19.84
N HIS A 47 4.40 -7.29 20.55
CA HIS A 47 4.41 -6.73 21.90
C HIS A 47 3.93 -5.27 21.92
N GLU A 48 4.35 -4.45 20.96
CA GLU A 48 3.90 -3.06 20.84
C GLU A 48 2.38 -2.99 20.59
N LEU A 49 1.85 -3.81 19.69
CA LEU A 49 0.40 -3.87 19.44
C LEU A 49 -0.39 -4.34 20.66
N ILE A 50 0.12 -5.33 21.40
CA ILE A 50 -0.51 -5.82 22.63
C ILE A 50 -0.46 -4.75 23.73
N SER A 51 0.64 -4.02 23.83
CA SER A 51 0.76 -2.88 24.75
C SER A 51 -0.25 -1.79 24.41
N GLU A 52 -0.48 -1.55 23.12
CA GLU A 52 -1.32 -0.46 22.63
C GLU A 52 -2.83 -0.77 22.73
N PHE A 53 -3.23 -1.97 22.32
CA PHE A 53 -4.65 -2.36 22.22
C PHE A 53 -5.10 -3.34 23.32
N GLY A 54 -4.19 -3.74 24.21
CA GLY A 54 -4.47 -4.65 25.31
C GLY A 54 -4.66 -6.11 24.88
N THR A 55 -5.10 -6.94 25.82
CA THR A 55 -5.21 -8.39 25.62
C THR A 55 -6.37 -8.82 24.72
N ASP A 56 -7.27 -7.90 24.38
CA ASP A 56 -8.45 -8.17 23.55
C ASP A 56 -8.10 -8.56 22.12
N ILE A 57 -6.90 -8.20 21.66
CA ILE A 57 -6.40 -8.56 20.33
C ILE A 57 -5.61 -9.88 20.30
N ILE A 58 -5.47 -10.59 21.43
CA ILE A 58 -4.61 -11.78 21.53
C ILE A 58 -5.39 -13.08 21.26
N ASN A 59 -4.74 -14.08 20.66
CA ASN A 59 -5.25 -15.45 20.47
C ASN A 59 -4.91 -16.35 21.67
N ILE A 60 -5.22 -17.65 21.59
CA ILE A 60 -4.95 -18.58 22.71
C ILE A 60 -3.45 -18.84 22.95
N ASP A 61 -2.62 -18.60 21.94
CA ASP A 61 -1.18 -18.84 21.95
C ASP A 61 -0.38 -17.60 22.42
N GLY A 62 -1.07 -16.52 22.83
CA GLY A 62 -0.43 -15.29 23.28
C GLY A 62 0.00 -14.33 22.16
N GLN A 63 -0.38 -14.64 20.91
CA GLN A 63 -0.04 -13.84 19.72
C GLN A 63 -1.19 -12.96 19.25
N VAL A 64 -0.89 -11.92 18.49
CA VAL A 64 -1.90 -11.04 17.91
C VAL A 64 -2.82 -11.80 16.93
N ASP A 65 -4.13 -11.76 17.17
CA ASP A 65 -5.17 -12.22 16.26
C ASP A 65 -5.54 -11.09 15.29
N LYS A 66 -5.14 -11.20 14.02
CA LYS A 66 -5.42 -10.20 12.98
C LYS A 66 -6.90 -9.87 12.80
N LYS A 67 -7.83 -10.81 13.04
CA LYS A 67 -9.26 -10.52 12.95
C LYS A 67 -9.72 -9.67 14.12
N LYS A 68 -9.24 -9.96 15.33
CA LYS A 68 -9.55 -9.16 16.52
C LYS A 68 -8.90 -7.78 16.42
N LEU A 69 -7.62 -7.72 16.04
CA LEU A 69 -6.93 -6.46 15.79
C LEU A 69 -7.66 -5.62 14.75
N SER A 70 -8.01 -6.21 13.60
CA SER A 70 -8.80 -5.50 12.58
C SER A 70 -10.13 -4.99 13.14
N ARG A 71 -10.81 -5.75 13.99
CA ARG A 71 -12.07 -5.29 14.58
C ARG A 71 -11.88 -4.07 15.48
N VAL A 72 -10.80 -4.01 16.25
CA VAL A 72 -10.48 -2.91 17.18
C VAL A 72 -9.89 -1.71 16.43
N ALA A 73 -8.92 -1.94 15.55
CA ALA A 73 -8.21 -0.89 14.83
C ALA A 73 -9.06 -0.16 13.78
N PHE A 74 -10.20 -0.71 13.36
CA PHE A 74 -11.14 -0.06 12.43
C PHE A 74 -12.45 0.36 13.12
N GLN A 75 -12.43 0.60 14.43
CA GLN A 75 -13.58 1.15 15.15
C GLN A 75 -13.75 2.65 14.89
N ASP A 76 -12.65 3.39 14.90
CA ASP A 76 -12.58 4.83 14.66
C ASP A 76 -11.19 5.23 14.17
N ASP A 77 -11.05 6.51 13.79
CA ASP A 77 -9.81 7.06 13.22
C ASP A 77 -8.65 7.03 14.22
N ASP A 78 -8.90 7.24 15.52
CA ASP A 78 -7.88 7.23 16.57
C ASP A 78 -7.22 5.84 16.72
N HIS A 79 -8.04 4.78 16.76
CA HIS A 79 -7.51 3.41 16.80
C HIS A 79 -6.71 3.06 15.54
N GLN A 80 -7.10 3.59 14.38
CA GLN A 80 -6.37 3.36 13.15
C GLN A 80 -5.03 4.11 13.13
N GLU A 81 -5.01 5.36 13.58
CA GLU A 81 -3.78 6.16 13.73
C GLU A 81 -2.80 5.47 14.69
N ARG A 82 -3.28 4.96 15.82
CA ARG A 82 -2.46 4.21 16.79
C ARG A 82 -1.89 2.92 16.19
N LEU A 83 -2.69 2.17 15.43
CA LEU A 83 -2.20 0.98 14.71
C LEU A 83 -1.09 1.36 13.72
N ASN A 84 -1.33 2.40 12.93
CA ASN A 84 -0.41 2.88 11.91
C ASN A 84 0.90 3.39 12.54
N ALA A 85 0.83 4.10 13.68
CA ALA A 85 1.99 4.60 14.42
C ALA A 85 2.89 3.47 14.94
N VAL A 86 2.30 2.33 15.33
CA VAL A 86 3.06 1.13 15.71
C VAL A 86 3.67 0.47 14.47
N VAL A 87 2.90 0.27 13.40
CA VAL A 87 3.32 -0.59 12.28
C VAL A 87 4.25 0.12 11.28
N HIS A 88 4.00 1.39 10.96
CA HIS A 88 4.70 2.10 9.89
C HIS A 88 6.21 2.24 10.07
N PRO A 89 6.76 2.54 11.26
CA PRO A 89 8.21 2.59 11.46
C PRO A 89 8.90 1.29 11.05
N HIS A 90 8.34 0.14 11.43
CA HIS A 90 8.91 -1.17 11.06
C HIS A 90 8.76 -1.46 9.56
N VAL A 91 7.70 -0.98 8.92
CA VAL A 91 7.55 -1.09 7.45
C VAL A 91 8.60 -0.25 6.73
N TYR A 92 8.93 0.94 7.24
CA TYR A 92 9.98 1.78 6.67
C TYR A 92 11.36 1.11 6.76
N ASP A 93 11.67 0.47 7.87
CA ASP A 93 12.89 -0.32 8.01
C ASP A 93 12.96 -1.46 6.98
N LEU A 94 11.84 -2.14 6.73
CA LEU A 94 11.78 -3.18 5.68
C LEU A 94 11.95 -2.59 4.27
N ILE A 95 11.35 -1.44 3.98
CA ILE A 95 11.52 -0.73 2.71
C ILE A 95 13.00 -0.40 2.49
N ASP A 96 13.66 0.19 3.47
CA ASP A 96 15.07 0.57 3.37
C ASP A 96 16.00 -0.64 3.27
N ALA A 97 15.72 -1.72 4.01
CA ALA A 97 16.46 -2.96 3.89
C ALA A 97 16.29 -3.60 2.49
N ALA A 98 15.07 -3.61 1.95
CA ALA A 98 14.80 -4.11 0.60
C ALA A 98 15.44 -3.25 -0.48
N TYR A 99 15.41 -1.93 -0.31
CA TYR A 99 16.05 -0.98 -1.21
C TYR A 99 17.56 -1.19 -1.28
N LYS A 100 18.24 -1.31 -0.13
CA LYS A 100 19.68 -1.62 -0.06
C LYS A 100 20.02 -2.94 -0.77
N LYS A 101 19.20 -3.98 -0.57
CA LYS A 101 19.36 -5.28 -1.25
C LYS A 101 19.21 -5.15 -2.77
N ALA A 102 18.21 -4.41 -3.22
CA ALA A 102 17.95 -4.21 -4.65
C ALA A 102 19.08 -3.40 -5.32
N MET A 103 19.60 -2.36 -4.65
CA MET A 103 20.76 -1.59 -5.11
C MET A 103 22.00 -2.47 -5.34
N ASN A 104 22.26 -3.43 -4.46
CA ASN A 104 23.45 -4.29 -4.56
C ASN A 104 23.35 -5.39 -5.63
N SER A 105 22.20 -5.53 -6.29
CA SER A 105 21.95 -6.64 -7.21
C SER A 105 22.28 -6.33 -8.68
N ASP A 106 22.44 -5.05 -9.05
CA ASP A 106 22.55 -4.53 -10.43
C ASP A 106 21.46 -5.03 -11.42
N LYS A 107 20.39 -5.67 -10.91
CA LYS A 107 19.32 -6.30 -11.69
C LYS A 107 18.13 -5.40 -11.96
N TYR A 108 17.99 -4.33 -11.18
CA TYR A 108 16.80 -3.50 -11.14
C TYR A 108 17.16 -2.06 -11.46
N ASN A 109 16.37 -1.46 -12.34
CA ASN A 109 16.62 -0.10 -12.79
C ASN A 109 15.87 0.92 -11.92
N ILE A 110 14.80 0.48 -11.25
CA ILE A 110 13.95 1.30 -10.39
C ILE A 110 13.42 0.46 -9.22
N PHE A 111 13.22 1.12 -8.08
CA PHE A 111 12.60 0.53 -6.89
C PHE A 111 11.21 1.15 -6.68
N ILE A 112 10.19 0.32 -6.64
CA ILE A 112 8.79 0.72 -6.51
C ILE A 112 8.27 0.30 -5.14
N VAL A 113 7.72 1.23 -4.38
CA VAL A 113 6.98 0.96 -3.15
C VAL A 113 5.49 0.95 -3.46
N ASP A 114 4.90 -0.23 -3.54
CA ASP A 114 3.47 -0.45 -3.75
C ASP A 114 2.75 -0.38 -2.39
N ALA A 115 2.06 0.73 -2.13
CA ALA A 115 1.38 1.00 -0.85
C ALA A 115 0.06 1.75 -1.08
N ALA A 116 -1.01 1.34 -0.39
CA ALA A 116 -2.31 2.01 -0.51
C ALA A 116 -2.35 3.37 0.22
N LEU A 117 -1.55 3.52 1.27
CA LEU A 117 -1.55 4.63 2.21
C LEU A 117 -0.24 5.45 2.11
N VAL A 118 0.15 5.86 0.90
CA VAL A 118 1.43 6.60 0.72
C VAL A 118 1.38 7.96 1.41
N TYR A 119 0.35 8.76 1.15
CA TYR A 119 0.24 10.11 1.72
C TYR A 119 -0.27 10.06 3.17
N GLU A 120 -1.20 9.15 3.45
CA GLU A 120 -1.81 8.98 4.77
C GLU A 120 -0.77 8.57 5.82
N SER A 121 0.28 7.84 5.42
CA SER A 121 1.38 7.47 6.32
C SER A 121 2.53 8.48 6.33
N GLY A 122 2.55 9.46 5.43
CA GLY A 122 3.72 10.34 5.22
C GLY A 122 4.90 9.66 4.51
N LEU A 123 4.67 8.48 3.91
CA LEU A 123 5.68 7.73 3.15
C LEU A 123 6.16 8.49 1.90
N ASP A 124 5.34 9.39 1.35
CA ASP A 124 5.71 10.28 0.24
C ASP A 124 7.00 11.06 0.51
N SER A 125 7.24 11.49 1.75
CA SER A 125 8.46 12.21 2.15
C SER A 125 9.75 11.38 2.06
N HIS A 126 9.63 10.05 1.90
CA HIS A 126 10.74 9.10 1.77
C HIS A 126 10.92 8.58 0.33
N LEU A 127 10.15 9.12 -0.63
CA LEU A 127 10.13 8.70 -2.03
C LEU A 127 10.63 9.84 -2.93
N ASP A 128 11.28 9.49 -4.04
CA ASP A 128 11.74 10.46 -5.04
C ASP A 128 10.58 10.98 -5.90
N TYR A 129 9.61 10.10 -6.20
CA TYR A 129 8.40 10.42 -6.97
C TYR A 129 7.23 9.53 -6.52
N VAL A 130 6.00 9.99 -6.74
CA VAL A 130 4.76 9.23 -6.49
C VAL A 130 3.93 9.12 -7.77
N ILE A 131 3.58 7.88 -8.13
CA ILE A 131 2.65 7.54 -9.20
C ILE A 131 1.30 7.17 -8.57
N VAL A 132 0.25 7.92 -8.91
CA VAL A 132 -1.13 7.61 -8.53
C VAL A 132 -1.85 6.92 -9.68
N VAL A 133 -2.31 5.69 -9.45
CA VAL A 133 -3.27 5.01 -10.32
C VAL A 133 -4.67 5.28 -9.79
N THR A 134 -5.47 6.02 -10.54
CA THR A 134 -6.86 6.39 -10.20
C THR A 134 -7.84 5.84 -11.24
N ALA A 135 -9.11 5.75 -10.89
CA ALA A 135 -10.20 5.44 -11.81
C ALA A 135 -11.53 5.98 -11.27
N GLN A 136 -12.51 6.18 -12.15
CA GLN A 136 -13.86 6.59 -11.76
C GLN A 136 -14.44 5.63 -10.71
N LEU A 137 -15.16 6.19 -9.74
CA LEU A 137 -15.75 5.45 -8.62
C LEU A 137 -16.55 4.21 -9.08
N LYS A 138 -17.32 4.34 -10.17
CA LYS A 138 -18.11 3.23 -10.73
C LYS A 138 -17.24 2.01 -11.06
N PHE A 139 -16.08 2.21 -11.69
CA PHE A 139 -15.18 1.13 -12.08
C PHE A 139 -14.44 0.57 -10.87
N ARG A 140 -14.04 1.44 -9.94
CA ARG A 140 -13.38 1.02 -8.69
C ARG A 140 -14.29 0.14 -7.85
N MET A 141 -15.56 0.52 -7.71
CA MET A 141 -16.57 -0.26 -6.98
C MET A 141 -16.84 -1.58 -7.66
N GLU A 142 -17.06 -1.58 -8.98
CA GLU A 142 -17.29 -2.81 -9.76
C GLU A 142 -16.13 -3.80 -9.61
N ARG A 143 -14.88 -3.32 -9.79
CA ARG A 143 -13.67 -4.13 -9.65
C ARG A 143 -13.43 -4.64 -8.24
N SER A 144 -13.81 -3.87 -7.23
CA SER A 144 -13.64 -4.27 -5.83
C SER A 144 -14.65 -5.32 -5.42
N LEU A 145 -15.91 -5.16 -5.85
CA LEU A 145 -16.98 -6.13 -5.59
C LEU A 145 -16.76 -7.45 -6.33
N SER A 146 -16.30 -7.42 -7.59
CA SER A 146 -16.07 -8.63 -8.38
C SER A 146 -15.00 -9.57 -7.82
N ARG A 147 -14.12 -9.05 -6.93
CA ARG A 147 -13.11 -9.86 -6.24
C ARG A 147 -13.70 -10.74 -5.14
N ASN A 148 -14.97 -10.56 -4.74
CA ASN A 148 -15.67 -11.36 -3.73
C ASN A 148 -14.90 -11.55 -2.40
N THR A 149 -14.05 -10.60 -2.04
CA THR A 149 -13.23 -10.64 -0.81
C THR A 149 -13.73 -9.71 0.28
N LEU A 150 -14.52 -8.70 -0.08
CA LEU A 150 -15.03 -7.67 0.80
C LEU A 150 -16.48 -7.36 0.44
N THR A 151 -17.27 -7.03 1.45
CA THR A 151 -18.61 -6.48 1.30
C THR A 151 -18.54 -5.04 0.82
N ARG A 152 -19.66 -4.53 0.29
CA ARG A 152 -19.79 -3.12 -0.10
C ARG A 152 -19.47 -2.17 1.06
N GLU A 153 -19.94 -2.50 2.26
CA GLU A 153 -19.71 -1.68 3.47
C GLU A 153 -18.24 -1.65 3.86
N GLU A 154 -17.54 -2.79 3.80
CA GLU A 154 -16.10 -2.86 4.07
C GLU A 154 -15.28 -2.09 3.03
N ILE A 155 -15.70 -2.12 1.76
CA ILE A 155 -15.05 -1.33 0.70
C ILE A 155 -15.20 0.16 0.98
N LEU A 156 -16.42 0.62 1.29
CA LEU A 156 -16.68 2.04 1.58
C LEU A 156 -15.90 2.52 2.81
N LYS A 157 -15.93 1.76 3.91
CA LYS A 157 -15.13 2.08 5.10
C LYS A 157 -13.65 2.22 4.79
N ARG A 158 -13.10 1.34 3.96
CA ARG A 158 -11.68 1.45 3.54
C ARG A 158 -11.41 2.63 2.63
N MET A 159 -12.40 3.12 1.89
CA MET A 159 -12.27 4.35 1.10
C MET A 159 -12.27 5.58 2.00
N ASP A 160 -13.06 5.57 3.07
CA ASP A 160 -13.15 6.69 4.01
C ASP A 160 -11.83 6.90 4.79
N PHE A 161 -11.09 5.82 5.05
CA PHE A 161 -9.76 5.87 5.67
C PHE A 161 -8.61 6.25 4.71
N GLN A 162 -8.92 6.55 3.45
CA GLN A 162 -7.95 7.01 2.46
C GLN A 162 -8.16 8.48 2.18
N TRP A 163 -7.09 9.19 1.84
CA TRP A 163 -7.20 10.53 1.27
C TRP A 163 -8.12 10.51 0.05
N PRO A 164 -8.95 11.56 -0.13
CA PRO A 164 -9.71 11.75 -1.35
C PRO A 164 -8.83 11.60 -2.59
N GLU A 165 -9.34 10.92 -3.62
CA GLU A 165 -8.55 10.68 -4.85
C GLU A 165 -8.05 11.96 -5.49
N GLU A 166 -8.87 13.01 -5.45
CA GLU A 166 -8.49 14.32 -5.99
C GLU A 166 -7.28 14.91 -5.26
N GLU A 167 -7.20 14.75 -3.93
CA GLU A 167 -6.04 15.18 -3.15
C GLU A 167 -4.80 14.36 -3.49
N LYS A 168 -4.94 13.03 -3.63
CA LYS A 168 -3.83 12.17 -4.08
C LYS A 168 -3.31 12.57 -5.45
N VAL A 169 -4.22 12.83 -6.39
CA VAL A 169 -3.90 13.24 -7.76
C VAL A 169 -3.17 14.58 -7.76
N ASN A 170 -3.65 15.55 -6.99
CA ASN A 170 -3.06 16.89 -6.90
C ASN A 170 -1.67 16.89 -6.24
N ALA A 171 -1.43 15.97 -5.29
CA ALA A 171 -0.15 15.83 -4.60
C ALA A 171 0.90 15.01 -5.38
N SER A 172 0.49 14.28 -6.44
CA SER A 172 1.38 13.33 -7.12
C SER A 172 2.19 13.91 -8.28
N ASP A 173 3.34 13.30 -8.52
CA ASP A 173 4.19 13.63 -9.67
C ASP A 173 3.65 13.06 -10.98
N PHE A 174 3.03 11.88 -10.93
CA PHE A 174 2.47 11.20 -12.09
C PHE A 174 1.09 10.62 -11.79
N VAL A 175 0.16 10.81 -12.72
CA VAL A 175 -1.22 10.33 -12.60
C VAL A 175 -1.56 9.41 -13.77
N ILE A 176 -2.14 8.25 -13.48
CA ILE A 176 -2.70 7.35 -14.47
C ILE A 176 -4.19 7.14 -14.21
N HIS A 177 -5.02 7.67 -15.10
CA HIS A 177 -6.45 7.33 -15.16
C HIS A 177 -6.63 5.96 -15.84
N ASN A 178 -7.04 4.96 -15.04
CA ASN A 178 -7.27 3.57 -15.42
C ASN A 178 -8.77 3.27 -15.63
N ASP A 179 -9.39 4.06 -16.49
CA ASP A 179 -10.81 3.97 -16.85
C ASP A 179 -11.07 3.12 -18.11
N THR A 180 -10.01 2.67 -18.78
CA THR A 180 -10.08 1.99 -20.08
C THR A 180 -9.55 0.56 -20.00
N SER A 181 -8.67 0.14 -20.92
CA SER A 181 -8.15 -1.21 -20.98
C SER A 181 -6.86 -1.37 -20.19
N GLU A 182 -6.55 -2.61 -19.81
CA GLU A 182 -5.26 -2.94 -19.20
C GLU A 182 -4.07 -2.59 -20.12
N LYS A 183 -4.24 -2.67 -21.44
CA LYS A 183 -3.20 -2.27 -22.39
C LYS A 183 -2.89 -0.78 -22.31
N ASP A 184 -3.89 0.06 -22.08
CA ASP A 184 -3.69 1.50 -21.92
C ASP A 184 -2.94 1.82 -20.62
N LEU A 185 -3.29 1.13 -19.53
CA LEU A 185 -2.56 1.20 -18.26
C LEU A 185 -1.08 0.82 -18.45
N GLN A 186 -0.82 -0.29 -19.14
CA GLN A 186 0.53 -0.76 -19.45
C GLN A 186 1.32 0.26 -20.29
N SER A 187 0.69 0.83 -21.33
CA SER A 187 1.33 1.85 -22.17
C SER A 187 1.74 3.09 -21.35
N LYS A 188 0.82 3.62 -20.53
CA LYS A 188 1.10 4.79 -19.68
C LYS A 188 2.18 4.52 -18.64
N LEU A 189 2.19 3.33 -18.03
CA LEU A 189 3.25 2.92 -17.10
C LEU A 189 4.62 2.87 -17.78
N LYS A 190 4.68 2.34 -19.00
CA LYS A 190 5.91 2.29 -19.78
C LYS A 190 6.42 3.70 -20.12
N GLU A 191 5.52 4.61 -20.50
CA GLU A 191 5.86 6.01 -20.77
C GLU A 191 6.43 6.72 -19.53
N ILE A 192 5.81 6.54 -18.37
CA ILE A 192 6.31 7.10 -17.10
C ILE A 192 7.66 6.49 -16.75
N LEU A 193 7.81 5.17 -16.85
CA LEU A 193 9.05 4.48 -16.53
C LEU A 193 10.22 4.97 -17.40
N ASN A 194 9.97 5.18 -18.69
CA ASN A 194 10.97 5.74 -19.63
C ASN A 194 11.37 7.20 -19.32
N LYS A 195 10.58 7.94 -18.53
CA LYS A 195 10.95 9.30 -18.08
C LYS A 195 11.80 9.26 -16.81
N LEU A 196 11.71 8.18 -16.04
CA LEU A 196 12.38 8.01 -14.75
C LEU A 196 13.73 7.29 -14.86
N ILE A 197 13.95 6.55 -15.94
CA ILE A 197 15.19 5.81 -16.25
C ILE A 197 15.86 6.45 -17.45
#